data_AF-A0A949WQV7-F1
#
_entry.id   AF-A0A949WQV7-F1
#
_cell.length_a   1.000
_cell.length_b   1.000
_cell.length_c   1.000
_cell.angle_alpha   90.00
_cell.angle_beta   90.00
_cell.angle_gamma   90.00
#
_symmetry.space_group_name_H-M   'P 1'
#
loop_
_entity.id
_entity.type
_entity.pdbx_description
1 polymer ?
#
loop_
_entity_poly.entity_id
_entity_poly.type
_entity_poly.pdbx_seq_one_letter_code
_entity_poly.pdbx_strand_id
1 'polypeptide(L)'
;MKKNIFISMEREIFRGNILDIGMENQGIFYNIYKKYNDDINVEYISGKEGKKNIHENFYDSCILFFSLNSIWLKNRKRDLIKDIYKYLNKDGIIYIWDIDKGYGKIFNGHIKIVIPGSKIKHMDIKELNILKDISKENTITLLENYFDILDSKSSDGIYYIKARKKLMLSNVNNGVLKKEKETKEKIGAN
;
A
#
# COMPACT_ATOMS: atom_id res chain seq x y z
N MET A 1 -6.67 -19.99 -19.59
CA MET A 1 -8.03 -20.15 -19.04
C MET A 1 -8.37 -18.92 -18.22
N LYS A 2 -9.57 -18.34 -18.38
CA LYS A 2 -10.04 -17.21 -17.56
C LYS A 2 -10.49 -17.75 -16.20
N LYS A 3 -9.93 -17.24 -15.10
CA LYS A 3 -10.33 -17.61 -13.74
C LYS A 3 -11.55 -16.83 -13.29
N ASN A 4 -12.43 -17.41 -12.47
CA ASN A 4 -13.48 -16.68 -11.77
C ASN A 4 -13.07 -16.58 -10.31
N ILE A 5 -12.92 -15.36 -9.80
CA ILE A 5 -12.33 -15.08 -8.50
C ILE A 5 -13.33 -14.30 -7.67
N PHE A 6 -13.42 -14.66 -6.39
CA PHE A 6 -14.31 -14.00 -5.44
C PHE A 6 -13.49 -13.32 -4.34
N ILE A 7 -13.77 -12.05 -4.10
CA ILE A 7 -13.19 -11.28 -3.00
C ILE A 7 -14.33 -10.74 -2.16
N SER A 8 -14.42 -11.14 -0.88
CA SER A 8 -15.33 -10.51 0.08
C SER A 8 -14.56 -9.50 0.93
N MET A 9 -15.09 -8.29 0.97
CA MET A 9 -14.61 -7.18 1.80
C MET A 9 -15.63 -6.79 2.86
N GLU A 10 -16.69 -7.59 3.04
CA GLU A 10 -17.80 -7.26 3.96
C GLU A 10 -17.38 -7.13 5.42
N ARG A 11 -16.25 -7.74 5.78
CA ARG A 11 -15.67 -7.73 7.14
C ARG A 11 -14.47 -6.80 7.27
N GLU A 12 -14.04 -6.15 6.19
CA GLU A 12 -12.90 -5.22 6.22
C GLU A 12 -13.38 -3.86 6.71
N ILE A 13 -12.86 -3.43 7.85
CA ILE A 13 -13.16 -2.14 8.46
C ILE A 13 -11.89 -1.29 8.41
N PHE A 14 -11.90 -0.26 7.56
CA PHE A 14 -10.89 0.80 7.59
C PHE A 14 -11.37 1.92 8.51
N ARG A 15 -10.45 2.48 9.29
CA ARG A 15 -10.75 3.52 10.29
C ARG A 15 -9.88 4.75 10.05
N GLY A 16 -10.39 5.90 10.46
CA GLY A 16 -9.68 7.19 10.36
C GLY A 16 -9.64 7.72 8.93
N ASN A 17 -8.62 8.52 8.63
CA ASN A 17 -8.40 9.11 7.31
C ASN A 17 -7.89 8.03 6.34
N ILE A 18 -8.57 7.86 5.20
CA ILE A 18 -8.29 6.80 4.23
C ILE A 18 -7.70 7.40 2.95
N LEU A 19 -6.59 6.82 2.51
CA LEU A 19 -6.00 7.07 1.20
C LEU A 19 -6.29 5.89 0.25
N ASP A 20 -7.18 6.08 -0.71
CA ASP A 20 -7.48 5.10 -1.77
C ASP A 20 -6.65 5.42 -3.02
N ILE A 21 -5.64 4.61 -3.32
CA ILE A 21 -4.81 4.80 -4.52
C ILE A 21 -5.24 3.77 -5.55
N GLY A 22 -5.96 4.23 -6.57
CA GLY A 22 -6.43 3.41 -7.68
C GLY A 22 -6.01 3.99 -9.02
N MET A 23 -5.39 3.18 -9.89
CA MET A 23 -5.06 3.64 -11.24
C MET A 23 -6.21 3.46 -12.23
N GLU A 24 -7.14 2.51 -11.99
CA GLU A 24 -8.30 2.24 -12.88
C GLU A 24 -9.59 1.86 -12.12
N ASN A 25 -9.55 1.76 -10.78
CA ASN A 25 -10.63 1.19 -9.96
C ASN A 25 -11.63 2.22 -9.42
N GLN A 26 -12.20 3.07 -10.29
CA GLN A 26 -13.46 3.84 -10.16
C GLN A 26 -13.86 4.37 -8.75
N GLY A 27 -12.91 4.60 -7.84
CA GLY A 27 -13.17 4.84 -6.41
C GLY A 27 -14.04 3.76 -5.75
N ILE A 28 -13.75 2.45 -5.89
CA ILE A 28 -14.54 1.39 -5.23
C ILE A 28 -14.61 1.67 -3.72
N PHE A 29 -13.46 1.92 -3.07
CA PHE A 29 -13.42 2.20 -1.63
C PHE A 29 -13.93 3.59 -1.31
N TYR A 30 -13.56 4.61 -2.11
CA TYR A 30 -14.16 5.94 -2.00
C TYR A 30 -15.70 5.90 -1.95
N ASN A 31 -16.34 5.20 -2.89
CA ASN A 31 -17.80 5.12 -3.01
C ASN A 31 -18.46 4.31 -1.90
N ILE A 32 -17.75 3.34 -1.32
CA ILE A 32 -18.23 2.59 -0.16
C ILE A 32 -18.19 3.49 1.07
N TYR A 33 -17.02 4.05 1.37
CA TYR A 33 -16.79 4.71 2.64
C TYR A 33 -17.51 6.06 2.75
N LYS A 34 -17.62 6.83 1.65
CA LYS A 34 -18.44 8.04 1.61
C LYS A 34 -19.94 7.79 1.77
N LYS A 35 -20.43 6.59 1.46
CA LYS A 35 -21.86 6.26 1.60
C LYS A 35 -22.25 5.86 3.03
N TYR A 36 -21.31 5.34 3.80
CA TYR A 36 -21.58 4.74 5.12
C TYR A 36 -20.97 5.51 6.29
N ASN A 37 -20.15 6.53 6.04
CA ASN A 37 -19.54 7.34 7.08
C ASN A 37 -19.45 8.81 6.65
N ASP A 38 -20.20 9.67 7.31
CA ASP A 38 -20.17 11.13 7.09
C ASP A 38 -18.87 11.77 7.63
N ASP A 39 -18.16 11.09 8.53
CA ASP A 39 -16.97 11.58 9.23
C ASP A 39 -15.62 11.05 8.69
N ILE A 40 -15.63 10.22 7.64
CA ILE A 40 -14.40 9.65 7.09
C ILE A 40 -13.90 10.48 5.90
N ASN A 41 -12.71 11.06 6.04
CA ASN A 41 -12.01 11.68 4.93
C ASN A 41 -11.38 10.59 4.04
N VAL A 42 -11.89 10.44 2.82
CA VAL A 42 -11.32 9.54 1.82
C VAL A 42 -10.76 10.36 0.67
N GLU A 43 -9.43 10.34 0.52
CA GLU A 43 -8.75 10.92 -0.64
C GLU A 43 -8.48 9.84 -1.69
N TYR A 44 -8.86 10.12 -2.93
CA TYR A 44 -8.66 9.21 -4.05
C TYR A 44 -7.63 9.76 -5.03
N ILE A 45 -6.60 8.98 -5.33
CA ILE A 45 -5.58 9.34 -6.32
C ILE A 45 -5.70 8.42 -7.52
N SER A 46 -6.01 9.01 -8.68
CA SER A 46 -5.79 8.40 -9.99
C SER A 46 -4.81 9.23 -10.82
N GLY A 47 -3.91 8.54 -11.54
CA GLY A 47 -2.97 9.19 -12.45
C GLY A 47 -1.90 10.06 -11.77
N LYS A 48 -1.22 10.92 -12.57
CA LYS A 48 -0.14 11.80 -12.08
C LYS A 48 -0.64 13.09 -11.42
N GLU A 49 -1.85 13.54 -11.75
CA GLU A 49 -2.39 14.83 -11.31
C GLU A 49 -3.01 14.78 -9.90
N GLY A 50 -3.45 13.60 -9.44
CA GLY A 50 -4.03 13.42 -8.11
C GLY A 50 -3.04 13.57 -6.95
N LYS A 51 -1.73 13.73 -7.21
CA LYS A 51 -0.72 13.86 -6.14
C LYS A 51 -0.61 15.25 -5.50
N LYS A 52 -1.25 16.27 -6.08
CA LYS A 52 -1.00 17.68 -5.68
C LYS A 52 -1.55 18.06 -4.30
N ASN A 53 -2.44 17.26 -3.70
CA ASN A 53 -3.11 17.59 -2.44
C ASN A 53 -2.90 16.55 -1.32
N ILE A 54 -1.95 15.62 -1.48
CA ILE A 54 -1.74 14.56 -0.49
C ILE A 54 -0.99 15.11 0.73
N HIS A 55 -1.53 14.85 1.91
CA HIS A 55 -0.93 15.28 3.17
C HIS A 55 0.05 14.24 3.74
N GLU A 56 1.26 14.66 4.11
CA GLU A 56 2.20 13.79 4.83
C GLU A 56 1.72 13.54 6.28
N ASN A 57 1.96 12.33 6.79
CA ASN A 57 1.61 11.86 8.12
C ASN A 57 0.14 12.07 8.53
N PHE A 58 -0.80 12.00 7.58
CA PHE A 58 -2.21 12.32 7.80
C PHE A 58 -3.13 11.09 7.81
N TYR A 59 -2.84 10.10 6.97
CA TYR A 59 -3.76 8.98 6.74
C TYR A 59 -3.50 7.83 7.72
N ASP A 60 -4.57 7.27 8.25
CA ASP A 60 -4.56 6.08 9.11
C ASP A 60 -4.49 4.79 8.30
N SER A 61 -5.08 4.81 7.10
CA SER A 61 -5.13 3.65 6.21
C SER A 61 -4.82 4.04 4.77
N CYS A 62 -4.03 3.22 4.07
CA CYS A 62 -3.85 3.30 2.63
C CYS A 62 -4.29 1.99 1.97
N ILE A 63 -5.07 2.09 0.91
CA ILE A 63 -5.60 0.94 0.18
C ILE A 63 -5.02 0.94 -1.23
N LEU A 64 -4.38 -0.17 -1.59
CA LEU A 64 -3.92 -0.48 -2.94
C LEU A 64 -4.73 -1.66 -3.46
N PHE A 65 -5.70 -1.39 -4.34
CA PHE A 65 -6.54 -2.43 -4.93
C PHE A 65 -6.23 -2.56 -6.41
N PHE A 66 -5.52 -3.63 -6.79
CA PHE A 66 -4.96 -3.90 -8.12
C PHE A 66 -4.06 -2.78 -8.68
N SER A 67 -3.53 -1.94 -7.81
CA SER A 67 -2.79 -0.71 -8.17
C SER A 67 -1.30 -0.95 -8.44
N LEU A 68 -0.70 -2.02 -7.92
CA LEU A 68 0.68 -2.37 -8.26
C LEU A 68 0.74 -3.07 -9.61
N ASN A 69 -0.31 -3.82 -9.97
CA ASN A 69 -0.43 -4.37 -11.31
C ASN A 69 -0.44 -3.27 -12.38
N SER A 70 -1.04 -2.10 -12.21
CA SER A 70 -0.97 -1.05 -13.25
C SER A 70 0.44 -0.44 -13.44
N ILE A 71 1.40 -0.76 -12.57
CA ILE A 71 2.77 -0.23 -12.63
C ILE A 71 3.72 -1.30 -13.17
N TRP A 72 4.33 -1.03 -14.32
CA TRP A 72 5.32 -1.94 -14.89
C TRP A 72 6.67 -1.85 -14.15
N LEU A 73 7.27 -0.66 -14.09
CA LEU A 73 8.64 -0.48 -13.60
C LEU A 73 8.76 -0.69 -12.09
N LYS A 74 9.70 -1.55 -11.65
CA LYS A 74 9.96 -1.84 -10.22
C LYS A 74 10.32 -0.58 -9.43
N ASN A 75 11.11 0.32 -10.00
CA ASN A 75 11.48 1.57 -9.32
C ASN A 75 10.26 2.46 -9.06
N ARG A 76 9.31 2.55 -9.99
CA ARG A 76 8.06 3.29 -9.78
C ARG A 76 7.19 2.69 -8.66
N LYS A 77 7.21 1.36 -8.49
CA LYS A 77 6.56 0.71 -7.34
C LYS A 77 7.26 1.09 -6.04
N ARG A 78 8.61 1.08 -6.00
CA ARG A 78 9.38 1.51 -4.83
C ARG A 78 9.09 2.96 -4.46
N ASP A 79 9.04 3.84 -5.45
CA ASP A 79 8.72 5.26 -5.25
C ASP A 79 7.31 5.41 -4.68
N LEU A 80 6.32 4.67 -5.20
CA LEU A 80 4.97 4.64 -4.65
C LEU A 80 4.95 4.17 -3.18
N ILE A 81 5.63 3.07 -2.85
CA ILE A 81 5.69 2.57 -1.46
C ILE A 81 6.34 3.61 -0.53
N LYS A 82 7.40 4.28 -0.98
CA LYS A 82 8.07 5.34 -0.23
C LYS A 82 7.16 6.56 -0.02
N ASP A 83 6.43 6.95 -1.04
CA ASP A 83 5.43 8.02 -0.97
C ASP A 83 4.34 7.67 0.05
N ILE A 84 3.74 6.46 -0.05
CA ILE A 84 2.72 5.98 0.90
C ILE A 84 3.24 5.98 2.34
N TYR A 85 4.48 5.54 2.55
CA TYR A 85 5.12 5.59 3.86
C TYR A 85 5.13 7.01 4.45
N LYS A 86 5.38 8.05 3.64
CA LYS A 86 5.34 9.44 4.09
C LYS A 86 3.93 9.92 4.39
N TYR A 87 2.95 9.50 3.59
CA TYR A 87 1.55 9.92 3.73
C TYR A 87 0.89 9.34 4.98
N LEU A 88 1.21 8.09 5.33
CA LEU A 88 0.65 7.42 6.49
C LEU A 88 1.16 8.03 7.80
N ASN A 89 0.28 8.14 8.80
CA ASN A 89 0.65 8.52 10.16
C ASN A 89 1.48 7.41 10.85
N LYS A 90 1.91 7.65 12.10
CA LYS A 90 2.84 6.76 12.82
C LYS A 90 2.32 5.31 13.00
N ASP A 91 1.01 5.13 13.09
CA ASP A 91 0.34 3.83 13.29
C ASP A 91 -0.34 3.35 12.00
N GLY A 92 -0.06 4.02 10.88
CA GLY A 92 -0.79 3.85 9.63
C GLY A 92 -0.62 2.45 9.04
N ILE A 93 -1.70 1.93 8.47
CA ILE A 93 -1.78 0.60 7.89
C ILE A 93 -1.90 0.69 6.36
N ILE A 94 -1.10 -0.09 5.65
CA ILE A 94 -1.29 -0.33 4.22
C ILE A 94 -2.00 -1.68 4.01
N TYR A 95 -3.02 -1.65 3.16
CA TYR A 95 -3.77 -2.82 2.71
C TYR A 95 -3.56 -2.97 1.21
N ILE A 96 -3.18 -4.17 0.76
CA ILE A 96 -2.93 -4.45 -0.65
C ILE A 96 -3.72 -5.68 -1.05
N TRP A 97 -4.51 -5.55 -2.11
CA TRP A 97 -4.97 -6.70 -2.88
C TRP A 97 -4.43 -6.57 -4.29
N ASP A 98 -3.70 -7.57 -4.76
CA ASP A 98 -3.19 -7.55 -6.13
C ASP A 98 -3.02 -8.95 -6.71
N ILE A 99 -2.66 -9.02 -7.99
CA ILE A 99 -2.45 -10.26 -8.72
C ILE A 99 -1.18 -10.95 -8.21
N ASP A 100 -1.31 -12.20 -7.81
CA ASP A 100 -0.17 -13.05 -7.49
C ASP A 100 0.43 -13.68 -8.75
N LYS A 101 1.21 -12.89 -9.49
CA LYS A 101 1.84 -13.28 -10.75
C LYS A 101 3.35 -13.04 -10.73
N GLY A 102 4.09 -14.13 -10.60
CA GLY A 102 5.55 -14.14 -10.77
C GLY A 102 6.00 -13.98 -12.23
N TYR A 103 7.32 -13.91 -12.40
CA TYR A 103 8.00 -13.94 -13.71
C TYR A 103 7.62 -15.18 -14.55
N GLY A 104 7.54 -15.03 -15.87
CA GLY A 104 7.21 -16.09 -16.82
C GLY A 104 5.72 -16.48 -16.87
N LYS A 105 4.89 -15.93 -15.97
CA LYS A 105 3.46 -16.26 -15.87
C LYS A 105 2.59 -15.17 -16.50
N ILE A 106 1.38 -15.54 -16.90
CA ILE A 106 0.30 -14.62 -17.29
C ILE A 106 -0.85 -14.73 -16.28
N PHE A 107 -1.72 -13.73 -16.27
CA PHE A 107 -2.95 -13.74 -15.48
C PHE A 107 -4.15 -13.30 -16.32
N ASN A 108 -5.27 -13.98 -16.15
CA ASN A 108 -6.55 -13.62 -16.76
C ASN A 108 -7.68 -14.03 -15.82
N GLY A 109 -8.38 -13.06 -15.24
CA GLY A 109 -9.39 -13.29 -14.23
C GLY A 109 -10.60 -12.37 -14.39
N HIS A 110 -11.78 -12.94 -14.18
CA HIS A 110 -13.01 -12.22 -13.83
C HIS A 110 -13.11 -12.17 -12.32
N ILE A 111 -13.20 -10.98 -11.74
CA ILE A 111 -13.20 -10.77 -10.29
C ILE A 111 -14.56 -10.23 -9.88
N LYS A 112 -15.21 -10.96 -8.98
CA LYS A 112 -16.43 -10.56 -8.29
C LYS A 112 -16.06 -10.10 -6.88
N ILE A 113 -16.38 -8.85 -6.58
CA ILE A 113 -16.06 -8.19 -5.32
C ILE A 113 -17.36 -7.94 -4.58
N VAL A 114 -17.49 -8.47 -3.37
CA VAL A 114 -18.60 -8.16 -2.47
C VAL A 114 -18.12 -7.16 -1.45
N ILE A 115 -18.82 -6.03 -1.39
CA ILE A 115 -18.50 -4.88 -0.55
C ILE A 115 -19.64 -4.66 0.46
N PRO A 116 -19.41 -3.92 1.56
CA PRO A 116 -20.43 -3.68 2.57
C PRO A 116 -21.78 -3.23 2.00
N GLY A 117 -22.87 -3.74 2.59
CA GLY A 117 -24.24 -3.55 2.10
C GLY A 117 -24.61 -4.47 0.93
N SER A 118 -23.96 -5.64 0.81
CA SER A 118 -24.20 -6.67 -0.21
C SER A 118 -24.08 -6.19 -1.65
N LYS A 119 -23.42 -5.06 -1.89
CA LYS A 119 -23.20 -4.58 -3.26
C LYS A 119 -22.13 -5.42 -3.90
N ILE A 120 -22.33 -5.72 -5.18
CA ILE A 120 -21.42 -6.53 -5.97
C ILE A 120 -20.80 -5.66 -7.05
N LYS A 121 -19.49 -5.68 -7.15
CA LYS A 121 -18.73 -5.09 -8.25
C LYS A 121 -18.03 -6.19 -9.03
N HIS A 122 -17.95 -6.00 -10.34
CA HIS A 122 -17.30 -6.91 -11.25
C HIS A 122 -16.18 -6.17 -11.97
N MET A 123 -15.05 -6.85 -12.17
CA MET A 123 -13.99 -6.35 -13.02
C MET A 123 -13.28 -7.51 -13.73
N ASP A 124 -12.78 -7.23 -14.93
CA ASP A 124 -11.92 -8.15 -15.66
C ASP A 124 -10.48 -7.64 -15.62
N ILE A 125 -9.55 -8.52 -15.28
CA ILE A 125 -8.12 -8.21 -15.28
C ILE A 125 -7.39 -9.20 -16.17
N LYS A 126 -6.61 -8.65 -17.10
CA LYS A 126 -5.75 -9.42 -18.00
C LYS A 126 -4.34 -8.84 -17.98
N GLU A 127 -3.39 -9.63 -17.55
CA GLU A 127 -1.97 -9.29 -17.53
C GLU A 127 -1.19 -10.36 -18.30
N LEU A 128 -0.70 -9.99 -19.48
CA LEU A 128 -0.02 -10.91 -20.41
C LEU A 128 1.50 -10.73 -20.41
N ASN A 129 2.02 -9.68 -19.78
CA ASN A 129 3.44 -9.40 -19.74
C ASN A 129 4.16 -10.40 -18.82
N ILE A 130 4.80 -11.39 -19.44
CA ILE A 130 5.55 -12.44 -18.74
C ILE A 130 6.78 -11.89 -17.99
N LEU A 131 7.34 -10.75 -18.40
CA LEU A 131 8.51 -10.15 -17.75
C LEU A 131 8.17 -9.41 -16.46
N LYS A 132 6.88 -9.10 -16.26
CA LYS A 132 6.42 -8.32 -15.12
C LYS A 132 6.23 -9.23 -13.91
N ASP A 133 7.00 -8.99 -12.86
CA ASP A 133 6.79 -9.66 -11.57
C ASP A 133 5.99 -8.75 -10.62
N ILE A 134 4.83 -9.24 -10.20
CA ILE A 134 3.92 -8.64 -9.23
C ILE A 134 3.51 -9.64 -8.15
N SER A 135 4.26 -10.73 -7.99
CA SER A 135 4.01 -11.75 -6.96
C SER A 135 3.94 -11.16 -5.55
N LYS A 136 3.22 -11.85 -4.68
CA LYS A 136 3.13 -11.51 -3.25
C LYS A 136 4.51 -11.35 -2.62
N GLU A 137 5.42 -12.27 -2.91
CA GLU A 137 6.78 -12.30 -2.36
C GLU A 137 7.59 -11.07 -2.80
N ASN A 138 7.55 -10.71 -4.08
CA ASN A 138 8.22 -9.51 -4.57
C ASN A 138 7.60 -8.23 -3.98
N THR A 139 6.30 -8.20 -3.72
CA THR A 139 5.64 -7.10 -3.02
C THR A 139 6.06 -7.00 -1.56
N ILE A 140 6.18 -8.13 -0.84
CA ILE A 140 6.70 -8.14 0.54
C ILE A 140 8.11 -7.53 0.58
N THR A 141 9.00 -7.91 -0.35
CA THR A 141 10.35 -7.31 -0.44
C THR A 141 10.33 -5.81 -0.70
N LEU A 142 9.32 -5.28 -1.41
CA LEU A 142 9.17 -3.82 -1.59
C LEU A 142 8.76 -3.12 -0.29
N LEU A 143 8.01 -3.81 0.58
CA LEU A 143 7.49 -3.28 1.83
C LEU A 143 8.47 -3.38 3.00
N GLU A 144 9.36 -4.38 3.00
CA GLU A 144 10.24 -4.74 4.14
C GLU A 144 10.98 -3.57 4.79
N ASN A 145 11.44 -2.58 4.01
CA ASN A 145 12.18 -1.44 4.57
C ASN A 145 11.30 -0.39 5.25
N TYR A 146 9.99 -0.42 5.02
CA TYR A 146 9.05 0.63 5.39
C TYR A 146 7.90 0.13 6.27
N PHE A 147 7.59 -1.16 6.23
CA PHE A 147 6.41 -1.73 6.87
C PHE A 147 6.71 -3.08 7.55
N ASP A 148 6.03 -3.33 8.67
CA ASP A 148 5.92 -4.63 9.33
C ASP A 148 4.70 -5.37 8.76
N ILE A 149 4.89 -6.57 8.21
CA ILE A 149 3.77 -7.40 7.72
C ILE A 149 2.97 -7.94 8.90
N LEU A 150 1.67 -7.65 8.93
CA LEU A 150 0.74 -8.11 9.97
C LEU A 150 -0.05 -9.35 9.56
N ASP A 151 -0.47 -9.40 8.29
CA ASP A 151 -1.17 -10.54 7.70
C ASP A 151 -0.82 -10.62 6.20
N SER A 152 -0.74 -11.83 5.67
CA SER A 152 -0.59 -12.05 4.23
C SER A 152 -1.26 -13.35 3.82
N LYS A 153 -2.05 -13.30 2.75
CA LYS A 153 -2.82 -14.43 2.22
C LYS A 153 -2.72 -14.45 0.71
N SER A 154 -2.88 -15.62 0.10
CA SER A 154 -2.91 -15.77 -1.36
C SER A 154 -3.87 -16.89 -1.72
N SER A 155 -4.79 -16.61 -2.65
CA SER A 155 -5.73 -17.60 -3.20
C SER A 155 -6.07 -17.25 -4.64
N ASP A 156 -6.27 -18.27 -5.48
CA ASP A 156 -6.80 -18.13 -6.84
C ASP A 156 -6.02 -17.18 -7.78
N GLY A 157 -4.76 -16.86 -7.43
CA GLY A 157 -3.92 -15.92 -8.16
C GLY A 157 -4.09 -14.46 -7.77
N ILE A 158 -4.71 -14.19 -6.62
CA ILE A 158 -4.75 -12.89 -5.94
C ILE A 158 -4.11 -13.05 -4.56
N TYR A 159 -3.40 -12.03 -4.10
CA TYR A 159 -2.93 -11.95 -2.73
C TYR A 159 -3.56 -10.78 -1.98
N TYR A 160 -3.52 -10.90 -0.66
CA TYR A 160 -3.80 -9.85 0.30
C TYR A 160 -2.58 -9.64 1.19
N ILE A 161 -2.22 -8.39 1.46
CA ILE A 161 -1.22 -8.01 2.46
C ILE A 161 -1.81 -6.90 3.34
N LYS A 162 -1.66 -7.05 4.65
CA LYS A 162 -1.86 -6.00 5.64
C LYS A 162 -0.52 -5.73 6.32
N ALA A 163 -0.08 -4.48 6.32
CA ALA A 163 1.21 -4.12 6.93
C ALA A 163 1.13 -2.78 7.66
N ARG A 164 1.84 -2.65 8.79
CA ARG A 164 1.91 -1.42 9.59
C ARG A 164 3.17 -0.65 9.27
N LYS A 165 3.08 0.69 9.21
CA LYS A 165 4.24 1.56 9.06
C LYS A 165 5.29 1.26 10.14
N LYS A 166 6.54 1.08 9.73
CA LYS A 166 7.65 0.97 10.67
C LYS A 166 7.94 2.33 11.27
N LEU A 167 8.17 2.37 12.58
CA LEU A 167 8.77 3.53 13.20
C LEU A 167 10.25 3.55 12.80
N MET A 168 10.63 4.52 11.98
CA MET A 168 12.04 4.84 11.80
C MET A 168 12.58 5.31 13.14
N LEU A 169 13.38 4.48 13.81
CA LEU A 169 14.26 4.92 14.86
C LEU A 169 15.23 5.91 14.20
N SER A 170 14.95 7.21 14.34
CA SER A 170 15.93 8.22 14.00
C SER A 170 17.20 7.90 14.78
N ASN A 171 18.35 7.92 14.12
CA ASN A 171 19.67 7.79 14.74
C ASN A 171 19.97 9.01 15.65
N VAL A 172 19.12 9.28 16.64
CA VAL A 172 19.26 10.37 17.62
C VAL A 172 20.53 10.19 18.45
N ASN A 173 21.08 8.98 18.52
CA ASN A 173 22.26 8.69 19.34
C ASN A 173 23.61 9.09 18.69
N ASN A 174 23.67 9.36 17.38
CA ASN A 174 24.95 9.71 16.73
C ASN A 174 25.34 11.20 16.87
N GLY A 175 24.40 12.07 17.24
CA GLY A 175 24.67 13.50 17.48
C GLY A 175 25.19 13.78 18.89
N VAL A 176 24.75 13.01 19.89
CA VAL A 176 25.12 13.19 21.30
C VAL A 176 26.54 12.65 21.55
N LEU A 177 26.88 11.48 21.00
CA LEU A 177 28.20 10.88 21.14
C LEU A 177 29.34 11.68 20.46
N LYS A 178 29.04 12.47 19.41
CA LYS A 178 30.04 13.34 18.78
C LYS A 178 30.34 14.58 19.62
N LYS A 179 29.32 15.21 20.23
CA LYS A 179 29.53 16.37 21.12
C LYS A 179 30.30 16.00 22.39
N GLU A 180 30.09 14.82 22.96
CA GLU A 180 30.85 14.39 24.15
C GLU A 180 32.33 14.09 23.85
N LYS A 181 32.66 13.60 22.66
CA LYS A 181 34.06 13.39 22.25
C LYS A 181 34.79 14.71 21.98
N GLU A 182 34.15 15.66 21.29
CA GLU A 182 34.72 16.98 21.01
C GLU A 182 34.91 17.83 22.29
N THR A 183 34.09 17.59 23.32
CA THR A 183 34.23 18.29 24.61
C THR A 183 35.36 17.69 25.46
N LYS A 184 35.60 16.38 25.39
CA LYS A 184 36.70 15.71 26.12
C LYS A 184 38.08 15.99 25.51
N GLU A 185 38.18 16.12 24.18
CA GLU A 185 39.45 16.48 23.52
C GLU A 185 39.88 17.93 23.79
N LYS A 186 38.93 18.85 24.02
CA LYS A 186 39.23 20.25 24.38
C LYS A 186 39.69 20.46 25.82
N ILE A 187 39.38 19.53 26.73
CA ILE A 187 39.75 19.63 28.16
C ILE A 187 41.10 18.94 28.44
N GLY A 188 41.53 18.02 27.58
CA GLY A 188 42.80 17.29 27.71
C GLY A 188 44.01 17.90 27.00
N ALA A 189 43.89 19.09 26.40
CA ALA A 189 44.94 19.77 25.63
C ALA A 189 45.39 21.09 26.26
N ASN A 190 45.42 21.16 27.60
CA ASN A 190 46.11 22.19 28.37
C ASN A 190 47.45 21.65 28.88
#